data_AF-A0A9N8H2Y6-F1
#
_entry.id   AF-A0A9N8H2Y6-F1
#
_cell.length_a   1.000
_cell.length_b   1.000
_cell.length_c   1.000
_cell.angle_alpha   90.00
_cell.angle_beta   90.00
_cell.angle_gamma   90.00
#
_symmetry.space_group_name_H-M   'P 1'
#
loop_
_entity.id
_entity.type
_entity.pdbx_description
1 polymer ?
#
loop_
_entity_poly.entity_id
_entity_poly.type
_entity_poly.pdbx_seq_one_letter_code
_entity_poly.pdbx_strand_id
1 'polypeptide(L)'
;MCLGSVNVILTPEEVLFRGLVLVGFEPKRQKSVQHKKNLSRFRTHFSSDPSVYSVLLIKLQETKNEKANLSFDSEVDPRIHRIGVDGMLKYFFMSIYFLACYPTEEQAEGLFGCSDRTWRNWVWEIVEKIALLKPEIIVWPKKWNNPDNPEDPESATIFIITVDAPTAALRSQPMKHSLKTPSTTLTSSSLQLTIMKLPCPSLKTGAFGWQALTLLGRLISQSSATS
;
A
#
# COMPACT_ATOMS: atom_id res chain seq x y z
N MET A 1 -8.25 -16.45 33.14
CA MET A 1 -6.88 -15.89 32.99
C MET A 1 -6.84 -15.23 31.62
N CYS A 2 -6.84 -13.90 31.55
CA CYS A 2 -6.79 -13.20 30.27
C CYS A 2 -5.39 -13.41 29.70
N LEU A 3 -5.25 -14.29 28.70
CA LEU A 3 -4.02 -14.38 27.92
C LEU A 3 -3.85 -13.03 27.24
N GLY A 4 -2.85 -12.26 27.67
CA GLY A 4 -2.60 -10.93 27.11
C GLY A 4 -2.47 -11.03 25.59
N SER A 5 -3.14 -10.13 24.87
CA SER A 5 -2.98 -9.96 23.42
C SER A 5 -1.48 -9.94 23.08
N VAL A 6 -1.03 -10.90 22.27
CA VAL A 6 0.36 -11.01 21.85
C VAL A 6 0.56 -10.11 20.64
N ASN A 7 1.16 -8.94 20.84
CA ASN A 7 1.55 -8.05 19.75
C ASN A 7 2.85 -8.52 19.11
N VAL A 8 2.90 -8.51 17.78
CA VAL A 8 4.09 -8.94 17.02
C VAL A 8 4.88 -7.71 16.61
N ILE A 9 5.96 -7.44 17.34
CA ILE A 9 6.89 -6.35 17.03
C ILE A 9 7.89 -6.85 16.00
N LEU A 10 7.81 -6.35 14.77
CA LEU A 10 8.79 -6.63 13.72
C LEU A 10 9.75 -5.47 13.54
N THR A 11 11.05 -5.77 13.63
CA THR A 11 12.10 -4.81 13.27
C THR A 11 12.18 -4.61 11.76
N PRO A 12 12.66 -3.44 11.27
CA PRO A 12 12.86 -3.23 9.83
C PRO A 12 13.73 -4.30 9.16
N GLU A 13 14.72 -4.85 9.87
CA GLU A 13 15.60 -5.91 9.41
C GLU A 13 14.84 -7.24 9.21
N GLU A 14 13.94 -7.59 10.13
CA GLU A 14 13.08 -8.76 9.99
C GLU A 14 12.07 -8.61 8.88
N VAL A 15 11.50 -7.40 8.72
CA VAL A 15 10.61 -7.07 7.60
C VAL A 15 11.33 -7.26 6.27
N LEU A 16 12.55 -6.71 6.15
CA LEU A 16 13.39 -6.86 4.98
C LEU A 16 13.64 -8.34 4.68
N PHE A 17 14.06 -9.10 5.69
CA PHE A 17 14.40 -10.51 5.55
C PHE A 17 13.19 -11.35 5.15
N ARG A 18 12.08 -11.25 5.90
CA ARG A 18 10.85 -12.04 5.67
C ARG A 18 10.20 -11.69 4.32
N GLY A 19 10.11 -10.41 3.98
CA GLY A 19 9.55 -9.98 2.70
C GLY A 19 10.37 -10.49 1.50
N LEU A 20 11.71 -10.47 1.60
CA LEU A 20 12.58 -11.02 0.56
C LEU A 20 12.50 -12.56 0.46
N VAL A 21 12.40 -13.26 1.59
CA VAL A 21 12.16 -14.72 1.59
C VAL A 21 10.86 -15.04 0.86
N LEU A 22 9.80 -14.27 1.13
CA LEU A 22 8.49 -14.50 0.54
C LEU A 22 8.49 -14.39 -0.99
N VAL A 23 9.28 -13.48 -1.57
CA VAL A 23 9.39 -13.29 -3.04
C VAL A 23 10.54 -14.12 -3.65
N GLY A 24 11.01 -15.16 -2.95
CA GLY A 24 11.93 -16.16 -3.49
C GLY A 24 13.43 -15.87 -3.31
N PHE A 25 13.82 -14.87 -2.52
CA PHE A 25 15.24 -14.68 -2.17
C PHE A 25 15.62 -15.52 -0.96
N GLU A 26 16.34 -16.61 -1.20
CA GLU A 26 16.79 -17.50 -0.12
C GLU A 26 17.64 -16.80 0.96
N PRO A 27 17.49 -17.18 2.24
CA PRO A 27 18.28 -16.61 3.35
C PRO A 27 19.80 -16.61 3.13
N LYS A 28 20.33 -17.67 2.53
CA LYS A 28 21.78 -17.79 2.22
C LYS A 28 22.23 -16.70 1.25
N ARG A 29 21.44 -16.46 0.19
CA ARG A 29 21.70 -15.43 -0.81
C ARG A 29 21.52 -14.02 -0.25
N GLN A 30 20.59 -13.82 0.67
CA GLN A 30 20.43 -12.52 1.33
C GLN A 30 21.65 -12.18 2.18
N LYS A 31 22.18 -13.15 2.95
CA LYS A 31 23.36 -12.94 3.81
C LYS A 31 24.66 -12.66 3.05
N SER A 32 24.80 -13.19 1.82
CA SER A 32 25.99 -12.95 0.99
C SER A 32 25.95 -11.62 0.21
N VAL A 33 24.77 -11.03 0.06
CA VAL A 33 24.58 -9.82 -0.74
C VAL A 33 24.62 -8.59 0.15
N GLN A 34 25.25 -7.51 -0.34
CA GLN A 34 25.32 -6.23 0.37
C GLN A 34 23.91 -5.74 0.76
N HIS A 35 23.78 -5.23 1.98
CA HIS A 35 22.51 -4.74 2.54
C HIS A 35 21.79 -3.73 1.61
N LYS A 36 22.53 -2.78 1.02
CA LYS A 36 22.00 -1.81 0.04
C LYS A 36 21.30 -2.49 -1.15
N LYS A 37 21.83 -3.62 -1.63
CA LYS A 37 21.24 -4.36 -2.74
C LYS A 37 19.98 -5.12 -2.32
N ASN A 38 19.94 -5.64 -1.09
CA ASN A 38 18.74 -6.25 -0.52
C ASN A 38 17.62 -5.20 -0.34
N LEU A 39 17.93 -4.01 0.18
CA LEU A 39 16.99 -2.89 0.24
C LEU A 39 16.46 -2.51 -1.15
N SER A 40 17.35 -2.40 -2.14
CA SER A 40 16.94 -2.14 -3.52
C SER A 40 15.98 -3.20 -4.05
N ARG A 41 16.26 -4.50 -3.83
CA ARG A 41 15.36 -5.60 -4.23
C ARG A 41 14.02 -5.52 -3.52
N PHE A 42 14.04 -5.23 -2.23
CA PHE A 42 12.83 -5.11 -1.42
C PHE A 42 11.94 -3.98 -1.96
N ARG A 43 12.49 -2.79 -2.18
CA ARG A 43 11.77 -1.66 -2.77
C ARG A 43 11.22 -1.97 -4.15
N THR A 44 11.92 -2.76 -4.96
CA THR A 44 11.40 -3.20 -6.27
C THR A 44 10.12 -4.02 -6.16
N HIS A 45 9.94 -4.80 -5.10
CA HIS A 45 8.77 -5.66 -4.93
C HIS A 45 7.67 -5.06 -4.06
N PHE A 46 8.01 -4.19 -3.10
CA PHE A 46 7.06 -3.64 -2.15
C PHE A 46 6.82 -2.13 -2.34
N SER A 47 7.63 -1.45 -3.15
CA SER A 47 7.62 0.00 -3.43
C SER A 47 8.21 0.92 -2.36
N SER A 48 8.23 0.52 -1.08
CA SER A 48 8.76 1.35 0.02
C SER A 48 9.84 0.67 0.85
N ASP A 49 10.39 1.40 1.81
CA ASP A 49 11.36 0.88 2.77
C ASP A 49 10.74 -0.09 3.80
N PRO A 50 11.51 -1.07 4.29
CA PRO A 50 11.05 -2.01 5.31
C PRO A 50 10.51 -1.32 6.58
N SER A 51 11.10 -0.18 6.96
CA SER A 51 10.67 0.61 8.12
C SER A 51 9.23 1.14 8.00
N VAL A 52 8.76 1.39 6.78
CA VAL A 52 7.37 1.82 6.55
C VAL A 52 6.41 0.69 6.92
N TYR A 53 6.74 -0.55 6.54
CA TYR A 53 5.87 -1.69 6.81
C TYR A 53 5.93 -2.17 8.26
N SER A 54 7.08 -2.03 8.94
CA SER A 54 7.13 -2.29 10.38
C SER A 54 6.20 -1.34 11.15
N VAL A 55 6.25 -0.03 10.82
CA VAL A 55 5.37 0.97 11.45
C VAL A 55 3.91 0.72 11.07
N LEU A 56 3.61 0.41 9.81
CA LEU A 56 2.25 0.11 9.36
C LEU A 56 1.66 -1.09 10.10
N LEU A 57 2.44 -2.17 10.28
CA LEU A 57 1.98 -3.35 11.00
C LEU A 57 1.69 -3.06 12.47
N ILE A 58 2.57 -2.30 13.14
CA ILE A 58 2.35 -1.85 14.53
C ILE A 58 1.06 -1.05 14.61
N LYS A 59 0.82 -0.13 13.66
CA LYS A 59 -0.43 0.65 13.62
C LYS A 59 -1.67 -0.23 13.41
N LEU A 60 -1.59 -1.27 12.58
CA LEU A 60 -2.69 -2.23 12.41
C LEU A 60 -2.95 -3.07 13.68
N GLN A 61 -1.95 -3.30 14.52
CA GLN A 61 -2.13 -4.03 15.80
C GLN A 61 -2.65 -3.11 16.91
N GLU A 62 -2.21 -1.85 16.92
CA GLU A 62 -2.55 -0.86 17.95
C GLU A 62 -3.82 -0.04 17.64
N THR A 63 -4.38 -0.17 16.44
CA THR A 63 -5.58 0.58 16.05
C THR A 63 -6.76 0.24 16.96
N LYS A 64 -7.51 1.26 17.34
CA LYS A 64 -8.75 1.14 18.13
C LYS A 64 -9.92 0.65 17.29
N ASN A 65 -9.81 0.72 15.98
CA ASN A 65 -10.83 0.23 15.07
C ASN A 65 -10.74 -1.29 14.96
N GLU A 66 -11.63 -2.01 15.66
CA GLU A 66 -11.69 -3.47 15.67
C GLU A 66 -11.70 -4.08 14.25
N LYS A 67 -12.34 -3.42 13.28
CA LYS A 67 -12.39 -3.91 11.90
C LYS A 67 -11.06 -3.78 11.18
N ALA A 68 -10.25 -2.78 11.50
CA ALA A 68 -8.90 -2.58 10.95
C ALA A 68 -7.84 -3.38 11.71
N ASN A 69 -8.17 -3.84 12.92
CA ASN A 69 -7.20 -4.44 13.83
C ASN A 69 -6.69 -5.80 13.30
N LEU A 70 -5.37 -5.99 13.36
CA LEU A 70 -4.67 -7.24 13.04
C LEU A 70 -4.09 -7.89 14.31
N SER A 71 -4.93 -8.07 15.33
CA SER A 71 -4.56 -8.74 16.57
C SER A 71 -4.63 -10.26 16.44
N PHE A 72 -3.80 -10.93 17.24
CA PHE A 72 -3.82 -12.39 17.41
C PHE A 72 -4.90 -12.87 18.39
N ASP A 73 -5.66 -11.93 18.95
CA ASP A 73 -6.76 -12.24 19.84
C ASP A 73 -7.87 -12.99 19.08
N SER A 74 -8.19 -14.19 19.55
CA SER A 74 -9.23 -15.04 18.98
C SER A 74 -10.61 -14.39 19.04
N GLU A 75 -10.84 -13.47 19.96
CA GLU A 75 -12.11 -12.74 20.08
C GLU A 75 -12.23 -11.63 19.03
N VAL A 76 -11.11 -11.01 18.65
CA VAL A 76 -11.07 -9.91 17.69
C VAL A 76 -11.03 -10.44 16.25
N ASP A 77 -10.12 -11.36 15.95
CA ASP A 77 -9.98 -11.92 14.61
C ASP A 77 -9.71 -13.44 14.66
N PRO A 78 -10.80 -14.25 14.67
CA PRO A 78 -10.68 -15.71 14.71
C PRO A 78 -9.93 -16.30 13.52
N ARG A 79 -9.90 -15.61 12.37
CA ARG A 79 -9.25 -16.11 11.16
C ARG A 79 -7.74 -15.92 11.26
N ILE A 80 -7.29 -14.77 11.71
CA ILE A 80 -5.87 -14.48 11.97
C ILE A 80 -5.32 -15.38 13.08
N HIS A 81 -6.09 -15.59 14.15
CA HIS A 81 -5.70 -16.50 15.22
C HIS A 81 -5.41 -17.93 14.72
N ARG A 82 -6.27 -18.47 13.83
CA ARG A 82 -6.12 -19.84 13.30
C ARG A 82 -4.88 -20.06 12.44
N ILE A 83 -4.44 -19.04 11.70
CA ILE A 83 -3.30 -19.16 10.76
C ILE A 83 -1.94 -18.96 11.45
N GLY A 84 -1.92 -18.43 12.67
CA GLY A 84 -0.67 -18.13 13.36
C GLY A 84 0.01 -16.85 12.89
N VAL A 85 1.02 -16.43 13.65
CA VAL A 85 1.82 -15.23 13.38
C VAL A 85 2.47 -15.28 12.00
N ASP A 86 3.09 -16.42 11.64
CA ASP A 86 3.77 -16.55 10.35
C ASP A 86 2.80 -16.49 9.17
N GLY A 87 1.61 -17.07 9.31
CA GLY A 87 0.55 -16.98 8.30
C GLY A 87 0.07 -15.55 8.11
N MET A 88 -0.19 -14.85 9.22
CA MET A 88 -0.57 -13.43 9.20
C MET A 88 0.49 -12.58 8.48
N LEU A 89 1.76 -12.74 8.85
CA LEU A 89 2.86 -12.00 8.22
C LEU A 89 2.98 -12.33 6.73
N LYS A 90 2.83 -13.60 6.35
CA LYS A 90 2.78 -14.01 4.94
C LYS A 90 1.69 -13.24 4.19
N TYR A 91 0.44 -13.28 4.66
CA TYR A 91 -0.67 -12.59 3.99
C TYR A 91 -0.55 -11.08 4.02
N PHE A 92 0.01 -10.50 5.09
CA PHE A 92 0.33 -9.08 5.15
C PHE A 92 1.27 -8.68 4.00
N PHE A 93 2.41 -9.36 3.85
CA PHE A 93 3.35 -9.06 2.76
C PHE A 93 2.78 -9.34 1.37
N MET A 94 1.98 -10.39 1.20
CA MET A 94 1.25 -10.66 -0.04
C MET A 94 0.36 -9.49 -0.43
N SER A 95 -0.29 -8.87 0.55
CA SER A 95 -1.17 -7.71 0.35
C SER A 95 -0.40 -6.45 -0.02
N ILE A 96 0.75 -6.22 0.61
CA ILE A 96 1.65 -5.12 0.23
C ILE A 96 2.19 -5.34 -1.19
N TYR A 97 2.61 -6.55 -1.52
CA TYR A 97 3.07 -6.90 -2.87
C TYR A 97 1.96 -6.67 -3.91
N PHE A 98 0.72 -7.05 -3.60
CA PHE A 98 -0.43 -6.79 -4.45
C PHE A 98 -0.63 -5.29 -4.71
N LEU A 99 -0.56 -4.46 -3.67
CA LEU A 99 -0.67 -3.01 -3.80
C LEU A 99 0.50 -2.39 -4.59
N ALA A 100 1.69 -2.97 -4.47
CA ALA A 100 2.89 -2.48 -5.15
C ALA A 100 2.92 -2.83 -6.64
N CYS A 101 2.62 -4.07 -6.98
CA CYS A 101 2.89 -4.63 -8.31
C CYS A 101 1.62 -4.98 -9.10
N TYR A 102 0.45 -5.10 -8.45
CA TYR A 102 -0.79 -5.59 -9.06
C TYR A 102 -0.58 -6.85 -9.94
N PRO A 103 0.03 -7.93 -9.41
CA PRO A 103 0.24 -9.15 -10.16
C PRO A 103 -1.10 -9.77 -10.60
N THR A 104 -1.09 -10.52 -11.70
CA THR A 104 -2.22 -11.40 -12.02
C THR A 104 -2.30 -12.54 -11.00
N GLU A 105 -3.47 -13.18 -10.89
CA GLU A 105 -3.67 -14.28 -9.93
C GLU A 105 -2.75 -15.46 -10.24
N GLU A 106 -2.62 -15.86 -11.51
CA GLU A 106 -1.70 -16.91 -11.97
C GLU A 106 -0.22 -16.61 -11.60
N GLN A 107 0.21 -15.35 -11.74
CA GLN A 107 1.56 -14.92 -11.34
C GLN A 107 1.75 -15.03 -9.82
N ALA A 108 0.74 -14.62 -9.06
CA ALA A 108 0.77 -14.70 -7.61
C ALA A 108 0.74 -16.16 -7.12
N GLU A 109 -0.08 -17.03 -7.71
CA GLU A 109 -0.11 -18.46 -7.40
C GLU A 109 1.27 -19.10 -7.61
N GLY A 110 1.89 -18.84 -8.76
CA GLY A 110 3.24 -19.36 -9.06
C GLY A 110 4.32 -18.84 -8.10
N LEU A 111 4.20 -17.61 -7.62
CA LEU A 111 5.17 -17.00 -6.71
C LEU A 111 4.99 -17.44 -5.25
N PHE A 112 3.75 -17.50 -4.75
CA PHE A 112 3.46 -17.69 -3.32
C PHE A 112 2.99 -19.11 -2.97
N GLY A 113 2.77 -19.95 -3.98
CA GLY A 113 2.36 -21.36 -3.80
C GLY A 113 1.01 -21.51 -3.11
N CYS A 114 0.06 -20.62 -3.40
CA CYS A 114 -1.29 -20.67 -2.84
C CYS A 114 -2.33 -20.49 -3.95
N SER A 115 -3.47 -21.20 -3.83
CA SER A 115 -4.55 -21.10 -4.81
C SER A 115 -5.06 -19.66 -4.97
N ASP A 116 -5.51 -19.32 -6.17
CA ASP A 116 -6.10 -18.01 -6.51
C ASP A 116 -7.15 -17.54 -5.50
N ARG A 117 -8.01 -18.47 -5.06
CA ARG A 117 -9.07 -18.17 -4.08
C ARG A 117 -8.49 -17.76 -2.73
N THR A 118 -7.48 -18.48 -2.24
CA THR A 118 -6.81 -18.18 -0.98
C THR A 118 -6.07 -16.85 -1.08
N TRP A 119 -5.33 -16.64 -2.16
CA TRP A 119 -4.65 -15.38 -2.47
C TRP A 119 -5.63 -14.21 -2.41
N ARG A 120 -6.69 -14.24 -3.23
CA ARG A 120 -7.68 -13.17 -3.35
C ARG A 120 -8.32 -12.85 -2.00
N ASN A 121 -8.81 -13.86 -1.29
CA ASN A 121 -9.53 -13.65 -0.04
C ASN A 121 -8.66 -12.96 1.01
N TRP A 122 -7.42 -13.43 1.20
CA TRP A 122 -6.53 -12.85 2.21
C TRP A 122 -6.00 -11.48 1.80
N VAL A 123 -5.62 -11.31 0.54
CA VAL A 123 -5.11 -10.02 0.05
C VAL A 123 -6.15 -8.92 0.22
N TRP A 124 -7.39 -9.16 -0.20
CA TRP A 124 -8.45 -8.16 -0.07
C TRP A 124 -8.82 -7.87 1.38
N GLU A 125 -8.84 -8.88 2.25
CA GLU A 125 -9.11 -8.70 3.67
C GLU A 125 -8.09 -7.80 4.35
N ILE A 126 -6.79 -8.00 4.11
CA ILE A 126 -5.76 -7.13 4.67
C ILE A 126 -5.78 -5.75 4.02
N VAL A 127 -6.02 -5.65 2.70
CA VAL A 127 -6.15 -4.36 2.00
C VAL A 127 -7.31 -3.53 2.57
N GLU A 128 -8.44 -4.16 2.88
CA GLU A 128 -9.57 -3.50 3.55
C GLU A 128 -9.18 -2.98 4.93
N LYS A 129 -8.46 -3.78 5.73
CA LYS A 129 -7.94 -3.34 7.04
C LYS A 129 -6.99 -2.14 6.91
N ILE A 130 -6.07 -2.16 5.95
CA ILE A 130 -5.19 -1.03 5.64
C ILE A 130 -6.01 0.20 5.20
N ALA A 131 -7.06 0.01 4.40
CA ALA A 131 -7.91 1.10 3.96
C ALA A 131 -8.69 1.74 5.13
N LEU A 132 -9.14 0.94 6.10
CA LEU A 132 -9.80 1.42 7.31
C LEU A 132 -8.86 2.17 8.27
N LEU A 133 -7.54 1.99 8.15
CA LEU A 133 -6.52 2.69 8.92
C LEU A 133 -6.20 4.09 8.34
N LYS A 134 -6.60 4.37 7.09
CA LYS A 134 -6.37 5.67 6.43
C LYS A 134 -6.78 6.90 7.26
N PRO A 135 -7.97 6.97 7.90
CA PRO A 135 -8.33 8.15 8.69
C PRO A 135 -7.43 8.38 9.92
N GLU A 136 -6.77 7.33 10.43
CA GLU A 136 -5.83 7.45 11.56
C GLU A 136 -4.43 7.87 11.11
N ILE A 137 -4.00 7.42 9.93
CA ILE A 137 -2.67 7.74 9.37
C ILE A 137 -2.66 9.07 8.63
N ILE A 138 -3.68 9.31 7.81
CA ILE A 138 -3.77 10.49 6.93
C ILE A 138 -4.58 11.55 7.67
N VAL A 139 -3.87 12.37 8.44
CA VAL A 139 -4.46 13.55 9.10
C VAL A 139 -4.26 14.75 8.18
N TRP A 140 -5.33 15.17 7.52
CA TRP A 140 -5.34 16.40 6.75
C TRP A 140 -5.41 17.61 7.69
N PRO A 141 -4.57 18.65 7.49
CA PRO A 141 -4.69 19.86 8.29
C PRO A 141 -5.99 20.59 7.96
N LYS A 142 -6.61 21.22 8.98
CA LYS A 142 -7.86 21.98 8.80
C LYS A 142 -7.71 23.18 7.86
N LYS A 143 -6.50 23.75 7.82
CA LYS A 143 -6.11 24.86 6.96
C LYS A 143 -4.75 24.56 6.38
N TRP A 144 -4.58 24.90 5.11
CA TRP A 144 -3.29 24.86 4.43
C TRP A 144 -2.81 26.30 4.29
N ASN A 145 -1.55 26.56 4.65
CA ASN A 145 -0.97 27.88 4.40
C ASN A 145 -0.74 28.02 2.90
N ASN A 146 -1.30 29.06 2.29
CA ASN A 146 -0.99 29.42 0.91
C ASN A 146 0.37 30.16 0.88
N PRO A 147 1.46 29.54 0.39
CA PRO A 147 2.75 30.21 0.34
C PRO A 147 2.77 31.38 -0.67
N ASP A 148 1.88 31.36 -1.65
CA ASP A 148 1.84 32.35 -2.73
C ASP A 148 1.09 33.63 -2.31
N ASN A 149 0.32 33.58 -1.23
CA ASN A 149 -0.38 34.74 -0.69
C ASN A 149 -0.39 34.71 0.85
N PRO A 150 0.67 35.20 1.51
CA PRO A 150 0.75 35.23 2.97
C PRO A 150 -0.22 36.24 3.62
N GLU A 151 -0.76 37.19 2.84
CA GLU A 151 -1.67 38.22 3.34
C GLU A 151 -3.13 37.75 3.40
N ASP A 152 -3.50 36.78 2.55
CA ASP A 152 -4.82 36.17 2.55
C ASP A 152 -4.73 34.64 2.76
N PRO A 153 -4.60 34.20 4.03
CA PRO A 153 -4.57 32.78 4.38
C PRO A 153 -5.93 32.08 4.20
N GLU A 154 -7.01 32.80 3.84
CA GLU A 154 -8.32 32.20 3.53
C GLU A 154 -8.51 31.91 2.03
N SER A 155 -7.60 32.40 1.18
CA SER A 155 -7.58 32.05 -0.23
C SER A 155 -7.46 30.52 -0.42
N ALA A 156 -8.35 29.96 -1.25
CA ALA A 156 -8.45 28.52 -1.45
C ALA A 156 -7.12 27.95 -2.00
N THR A 157 -6.45 27.10 -1.22
CA THR A 157 -5.24 26.40 -1.67
C THR A 157 -5.62 25.35 -2.72
N ILE A 158 -5.14 25.50 -3.95
CA ILE A 158 -5.35 24.54 -5.03
C ILE A 158 -4.20 23.54 -5.03
N PHE A 159 -4.51 22.26 -4.84
CA PHE A 159 -3.56 21.17 -5.03
C PHE A 159 -3.61 20.69 -6.48
N ILE A 160 -2.58 20.99 -7.26
CA ILE A 160 -2.41 20.37 -8.57
C ILE A 160 -1.64 19.07 -8.36
N ILE A 161 -2.37 17.95 -8.29
CA ILE A 161 -1.75 16.62 -8.31
C ILE A 161 -1.51 16.27 -9.77
N THR A 162 -0.32 16.59 -10.27
CA THR A 162 0.13 16.09 -11.57
C THR A 162 0.50 14.63 -11.40
N VAL A 163 -0.34 13.74 -11.93
CA VAL A 163 0.09 12.36 -12.18
C VAL A 163 1.00 12.45 -13.39
N ASP A 164 2.29 12.23 -13.20
CA ASP A 164 3.22 11.98 -14.30
C ASP A 164 2.77 10.68 -14.98
N ALA A 165 1.78 10.78 -15.86
CA ALA A 165 1.56 9.72 -16.83
C ALA A 165 2.88 9.59 -17.58
N PRO A 166 3.47 8.38 -17.70
CA PRO A 166 4.59 8.20 -18.60
C PRO A 166 4.10 8.75 -19.93
N THR A 167 4.72 9.84 -20.38
CA THR A 167 4.47 10.41 -21.69
C THR A 167 4.85 9.30 -22.63
N ALA A 168 3.84 8.52 -23.05
CA ALA A 168 3.98 7.59 -24.15
C ALA A 168 4.48 8.48 -25.28
N ALA A 169 5.78 8.38 -25.56
CA ALA A 169 6.39 9.09 -26.65
C ALA A 169 5.60 8.63 -27.87
N LEU A 170 4.67 9.46 -28.33
CA LEU A 170 4.18 9.40 -29.68
C LEU A 170 5.45 9.52 -30.51
N ARG A 171 6.00 8.38 -30.90
CA ARG A 171 7.04 8.25 -31.91
C ARG A 171 6.42 8.83 -33.20
N SER A 172 6.40 10.14 -33.32
CA SER A 172 6.54 10.76 -34.62
C SER A 172 7.91 10.34 -35.11
N GLN A 173 7.91 9.67 -36.26
CA GLN A 173 9.16 9.23 -36.87
C GLN A 173 10.08 10.43 -37.14
N PRO A 174 11.40 10.25 -37.07
CA PRO A 174 12.33 11.38 -37.21
C PRO A 174 12.38 11.88 -38.65
N MET A 175 11.92 13.12 -38.89
CA MET A 175 12.54 13.94 -39.93
C MET A 175 13.81 14.55 -39.34
N LYS A 176 14.93 14.28 -40.03
CA LYS A 176 16.29 14.67 -39.65
C LYS A 176 16.46 16.19 -39.81
N HIS A 177 16.44 16.95 -38.71
CA HIS A 177 17.16 18.22 -38.65
C HIS A 177 17.86 18.39 -37.30
N SER A 178 19.18 18.55 -37.38
CA SER A 178 20.11 18.71 -36.27
C SER A 178 20.09 20.17 -35.81
N LEU A 179 19.68 20.41 -34.57
CA LEU A 179 19.93 21.67 -33.85
C LEU A 179 20.31 21.34 -32.40
N LYS A 180 21.49 21.84 -32.00
CA LYS A 180 22.07 21.74 -30.65
C LYS A 180 21.51 22.86 -29.77
N THR A 181 21.10 22.55 -28.54
CA THR A 181 21.00 23.51 -27.42
C THR A 181 21.05 22.79 -26.04
N PRO A 182 21.35 23.53 -24.95
CA PRO A 182 22.16 23.03 -23.84
C PRO A 182 21.38 22.46 -22.64
N SER A 183 22.13 21.71 -21.83
CA SER A 183 21.72 21.01 -20.61
C SER A 183 21.57 21.97 -19.42
N THR A 184 20.38 21.98 -18.81
CA THR A 184 20.14 22.59 -17.49
C THR A 184 19.62 21.52 -16.53
N THR A 185 20.41 21.21 -15.51
CA THR A 185 20.07 20.29 -14.42
C THR A 185 19.34 21.02 -13.30
N LEU A 186 18.13 20.58 -12.96
CA LEU A 186 17.45 20.92 -11.71
C LEU A 186 17.21 19.65 -10.91
N THR A 187 17.89 19.54 -9.77
CA THR A 187 17.67 18.53 -8.73
C THR A 187 16.61 19.03 -7.78
N SER A 188 15.42 18.41 -7.79
CA SER A 188 14.38 18.61 -6.78
C SER A 188 14.08 17.28 -6.12
N SER A 189 14.51 17.14 -4.87
CA SER A 189 14.17 16.02 -3.99
C SER A 189 12.85 16.34 -3.29
N SER A 190 11.76 15.77 -3.77
CA SER A 190 10.43 15.86 -3.18
C SER A 190 9.97 14.48 -2.71
N LEU A 191 9.51 14.37 -1.46
CA LEU A 191 8.89 13.15 -0.92
C LEU A 191 7.51 13.00 -1.59
N GLN A 192 7.41 12.06 -2.53
CA GLN A 192 6.18 11.74 -3.25
C GLN A 192 5.29 10.85 -2.38
N LEU A 193 4.15 11.39 -1.93
CA LEU A 193 3.05 10.60 -1.41
C LEU A 193 2.25 10.07 -2.61
N THR A 194 2.59 8.88 -3.09
CA THR A 194 1.87 8.23 -4.19
C THR A 194 0.50 7.76 -3.71
N ILE A 195 -0.54 8.57 -3.92
CA ILE A 195 -1.93 8.15 -3.79
C ILE A 195 -2.27 7.33 -5.05
N MET A 196 -2.21 6.00 -4.93
CA MET A 196 -2.58 5.10 -6.03
C MET A 196 -4.08 5.19 -6.30
N LYS A 197 -4.44 5.69 -7.48
CA LYS A 197 -5.79 5.62 -8.04
C LYS A 197 -6.05 4.16 -8.41
N LEU A 198 -7.07 3.55 -7.80
CA LEU A 198 -7.47 2.17 -8.05
C LEU A 198 -8.26 2.08 -9.37
N PRO A 199 -7.73 1.48 -10.45
CA PRO A 199 -8.58 0.99 -11.53
C PRO A 199 -9.22 -0.31 -11.06
N CYS A 200 -10.52 -0.27 -10.78
CA CYS A 200 -11.31 -1.48 -10.56
C CYS A 200 -11.45 -2.20 -11.92
N PRO A 201 -10.85 -3.39 -12.14
CA PRO A 201 -11.04 -4.10 -13.38
C PRO A 201 -12.42 -4.76 -13.34
N SER A 202 -13.18 -4.50 -14.40
CA SER A 202 -14.52 -5.03 -14.69
C SER A 202 -14.73 -6.47 -14.21
N LEU A 203 -15.57 -6.64 -13.18
CA LEU A 203 -16.20 -7.93 -12.89
C LEU A 203 -17.14 -8.28 -14.04
N LYS A 204 -16.76 -9.28 -14.85
CA LYS A 204 -17.73 -10.01 -15.67
C LYS A 204 -18.52 -10.94 -14.74
N THR A 205 -19.76 -10.52 -14.46
CA THR A 205 -20.95 -11.34 -14.21
C THR A 205 -20.74 -12.70 -13.52
N GLY A 206 -20.85 -12.68 -12.19
CA GLY A 206 -21.25 -13.80 -11.34
C GLY A 206 -21.93 -13.19 -10.12
N ALA A 207 -23.26 -13.30 -10.06
CA ALA A 207 -24.14 -12.50 -9.22
C ALA A 207 -23.95 -12.72 -7.71
N PHE A 208 -22.95 -12.09 -7.08
CA PHE A 208 -22.89 -11.92 -5.61
C PHE A 208 -22.13 -10.65 -5.15
N GLY A 209 -21.61 -9.81 -6.07
CA GLY A 209 -20.68 -8.70 -5.74
C GLY A 209 -21.28 -7.28 -5.59
N TRP A 210 -22.59 -7.07 -5.74
CA TRP A 210 -23.17 -5.72 -5.86
C TRP A 210 -23.70 -5.09 -4.55
N GLN A 211 -23.79 -5.83 -3.46
CA GLN A 211 -24.32 -5.27 -2.21
C GLN A 211 -23.29 -4.47 -1.38
N ALA A 212 -21.98 -4.73 -1.55
CA ALA A 212 -20.93 -4.04 -0.79
C ALA A 212 -20.67 -2.60 -1.27
N LEU A 213 -20.74 -2.34 -2.58
CA LEU A 213 -20.47 -1.01 -3.16
C LEU A 213 -21.64 -0.03 -2.99
N THR A 214 -22.88 -0.53 -2.88
CA THR A 214 -24.06 0.32 -2.69
C THR A 214 -24.19 0.82 -1.23
N LEU A 215 -23.64 0.08 -0.26
CA LEU A 215 -23.63 0.46 1.16
C LEU A 215 -22.55 1.51 1.49
N LEU A 216 -21.39 1.47 0.83
CA LEU A 216 -20.33 2.48 1.02
C LEU A 216 -20.74 3.87 0.46
N GLY A 217 -21.52 3.92 -0.62
CA GLY A 217 -22.01 5.18 -1.18
C GLY A 217 -23.07 5.89 -0.32
N ARG A 218 -23.90 5.14 0.44
CA ARG A 218 -24.94 5.74 1.30
C ARG A 218 -24.41 6.28 2.63
N LEU A 219 -23.33 5.72 3.17
CA LEU A 219 -22.74 6.20 4.43
C LEU A 219 -22.01 7.54 4.27
N ILE A 220 -21.44 7.80 3.09
CA ILE A 220 -20.75 9.08 2.82
C ILE A 220 -21.75 10.22 2.58
N SER A 221 -22.97 9.93 2.12
CA SER A 221 -23.99 10.96 1.85
C SER A 221 -24.83 11.39 3.07
N GLN A 222 -24.80 10.65 4.19
CA GLN A 222 -25.57 11.02 5.40
C GLN A 222 -24.74 11.79 6.44
N SER A 223 -23.41 11.77 6.34
CA SER A 223 -22.52 12.51 7.26
C SER A 223 -22.43 14.02 6.96
N SER A 224 -22.94 14.48 5.82
CA SER A 224 -22.84 15.88 5.38
C SER A 224 -24.13 16.70 5.60
N ALA A 225 -25.12 16.17 6.32
CA ALA A 225 -26.42 16.83 6.52
C ALA A 225 -26.69 17.32 7.97
N THR A 226 -25.73 17.18 8.88
CA THR A 226 -25.86 17.71 10.25
C THR A 226 -24.55 18.32 10.73
N SER A 227 -24.26 19.54 10.27
CA SER A 227 -23.46 20.56 10.95
C SER A 227 -23.75 21.90 10.33
#